data_AF-A0A1C5VMA7-F1
#
_entry.id   AF-A0A1C5VMA7-F1
#
_cell.length_a   1.000
_cell.length_b   1.000
_cell.length_c   1.000
_cell.angle_alpha   90.00
_cell.angle_beta   90.00
_cell.angle_gamma   90.00
#
_symmetry.space_group_name_H-M   'P 1'
#
loop_
_entity.id
_entity.type
_entity.pdbx_description
1 polymer ?
#
loop_
_entity_poly.entity_id
_entity_poly.type
_entity_poly.pdbx_seq_one_letter_code
_entity_poly.pdbx_strand_id
1 'polypeptide(L)'
;MKNLFLLCMITFLLSACSHKEGKVSYLAFKTDIEDRWGLIDLEGKILFEDEFQEEPTAIMNDRFFVKNSNGLYECYTIEAKPQKIGKEYVAIQPFIEDVTPVVEKDQPISFIDKSGKTVFTFDKYENKAVMNITNFVEGLAVFRTEDGLYGYVNTKGEVVIKPQYISASIFQENIALITDKNDKKLAINRKGEILFDIHLSQICTMSLYHNGMLLFCNEDDFDQMGCLNNKGEKVIKPSSRINKLGLFEGEVAPFQKDGYWGFIDKKGEVLVRAKYQDVDFYNSDFACVKDKERWGIIDYNGEILCDFEYDKIYPFYNREYAYARSHDYYVLIDKTGKEISKKEYAQIGTDYFTSEYLGRMIESDYLDYEAVLRKELNITLIGIDSVSFKDSPEKIFKNKNNKFSKEDYKDSRCITYEKSTEYFDVTIAYYFPEEVVTPIKERVNYGWGFYDEEIKGYSFNNKQSMFIIWIYITGKDKASEKYANIINAIENIFVDLGFKAEKKREGSPVLLKIDNAARAIIYKDNNNIKVEYTCPTMTISDKYWEKIDGQRYETKYNLSVEERARQAADSIRIADSLAAEFAAQNW
;
A
#
# COMPACT_ATOMS: atom_id res chain seq x y z
N MET A 1 8.82 62.01 30.20
CA MET A 1 7.49 61.38 30.16
C MET A 1 7.01 61.38 28.71
N LYS A 2 6.66 60.19 28.20
CA LYS A 2 6.08 59.89 26.86
C LYS A 2 6.99 60.17 25.64
N ASN A 3 7.71 59.13 25.22
CA ASN A 3 7.82 58.64 23.83
C ASN A 3 9.03 57.72 23.69
N LEU A 4 8.88 56.48 24.15
CA LEU A 4 9.84 55.40 23.87
C LEU A 4 9.15 54.04 23.99
N PHE A 5 8.08 53.79 23.22
CA PHE A 5 7.43 52.48 23.13
C PHE A 5 6.51 52.42 21.90
N LEU A 6 7.08 52.46 20.69
CA LEU A 6 6.39 51.99 19.48
C LEU A 6 7.39 51.82 18.31
N LEU A 7 8.30 50.85 18.42
CA LEU A 7 9.15 50.47 17.28
C LEU A 7 9.50 48.96 17.34
N CYS A 8 8.49 48.09 17.43
CA CYS A 8 8.67 46.63 17.35
C CYS A 8 7.49 45.88 16.72
N MET A 9 6.59 46.54 15.98
CA MET A 9 5.55 45.84 15.23
C MET A 9 5.50 46.33 13.80
N ILE A 10 5.23 45.40 12.88
CA ILE A 10 5.11 45.56 11.43
C ILE A 10 6.42 45.35 10.65
N THR A 11 7.01 44.18 10.83
CA THR A 11 7.57 43.38 9.72
C THR A 11 7.14 41.93 9.89
N PHE A 12 5.82 41.69 10.00
CA PHE A 12 5.26 40.43 9.54
C PHE A 12 5.22 40.55 8.02
N LEU A 13 6.31 40.15 7.38
CA LEU A 13 6.29 39.79 5.97
C LEU A 13 5.15 38.79 5.81
N LEU A 14 4.16 39.17 5.02
CA LEU A 14 3.18 38.28 4.43
C LEU A 14 3.97 37.19 3.69
N SER A 15 4.30 36.10 4.37
CA SER A 15 4.48 34.83 3.71
C SER A 15 3.08 34.40 3.31
N ALA A 16 2.57 34.97 2.22
CA ALA A 16 1.68 34.23 1.37
C ALA A 16 2.47 32.96 1.01
N CYS A 17 2.19 31.86 1.70
CA CYS A 17 2.65 30.54 1.27
C CYS A 17 1.93 30.27 -0.05
N SER A 18 2.45 30.84 -1.15
CA SER A 18 2.17 30.34 -2.48
C SER A 18 2.57 28.88 -2.45
N HIS A 19 1.62 28.00 -2.72
CA HIS A 19 1.87 26.60 -3.02
C HIS A 19 3.09 26.55 -3.95
N LYS A 20 4.21 25.98 -3.51
CA LYS A 20 5.34 25.71 -4.40
C LYS A 20 4.93 24.51 -5.25
N GLU A 21 4.08 24.75 -6.24
CA GLU A 21 3.96 23.81 -7.35
C GLU A 21 5.36 23.66 -7.94
N GLY A 22 5.86 22.43 -7.97
CA GLY A 22 7.19 22.16 -8.50
C GLY A 22 7.28 22.67 -9.94
N LYS A 23 8.22 23.58 -10.21
CA LYS A 23 8.33 24.19 -11.53
C LYS A 23 8.77 23.11 -12.52
N VAL A 24 7.97 22.89 -13.56
CA VAL A 24 8.34 22.01 -14.65
C VAL A 24 9.29 22.76 -15.57
N SER A 25 10.48 22.21 -15.82
CA SER A 25 11.50 22.92 -16.60
C SER A 25 11.74 22.31 -17.98
N TYR A 26 11.49 21.01 -18.12
CA TYR A 26 11.65 20.29 -19.38
C TYR A 26 10.58 19.21 -19.51
N LEU A 27 10.27 18.89 -20.76
CA LEU A 27 9.28 17.90 -21.18
C LEU A 27 9.93 16.86 -22.09
N ALA A 28 9.46 15.62 -21.98
CA ALA A 28 9.92 14.54 -22.83
C ALA A 28 9.22 14.56 -24.19
N PHE A 29 9.95 14.22 -25.25
CA PHE A 29 9.41 14.12 -26.61
C PHE A 29 10.16 13.08 -27.45
N LYS A 30 9.53 12.67 -28.56
CA LYS A 30 10.19 12.05 -29.71
C LYS A 30 9.79 12.74 -31.01
N THR A 31 10.75 12.89 -31.92
CA THR A 31 10.50 13.40 -33.27
C THR A 31 9.87 12.36 -34.18
N ASP A 32 10.35 11.12 -34.14
CA ASP A 32 9.76 9.94 -34.80
C ASP A 32 9.40 8.85 -33.77
N ILE A 33 8.55 7.90 -34.14
CA ILE A 33 8.17 6.76 -33.28
C ILE A 33 9.38 5.87 -32.98
N GLU A 34 10.27 5.70 -33.97
CA GLU A 34 11.47 4.86 -33.89
C GLU A 34 12.65 5.53 -33.16
N ASP A 35 12.54 6.84 -32.90
CA ASP A 35 13.59 7.63 -32.24
C ASP A 35 13.69 7.29 -30.74
N ARG A 36 14.78 7.75 -30.12
CA ARG A 36 14.93 7.72 -28.66
C ARG A 36 14.35 9.01 -28.06
N TRP A 37 13.95 8.95 -26.79
CA TRP A 37 13.41 10.09 -26.07
C TRP A 37 14.46 11.18 -25.82
N GLY A 38 14.04 12.42 -26.07
CA GLY A 38 14.77 13.65 -25.76
C GLY A 38 14.05 14.51 -24.71
N LEU A 39 14.67 15.62 -24.33
CA LEU A 39 14.08 16.63 -23.44
C LEU A 39 14.13 18.03 -24.07
N ILE A 40 13.03 18.77 -23.97
CA ILE A 40 12.89 20.13 -24.47
C ILE A 40 12.43 21.05 -23.34
N ASP A 41 12.99 22.26 -23.26
CA ASP A 41 12.48 23.28 -22.35
C ASP A 41 11.17 23.89 -22.88
N LEU A 42 10.53 24.70 -22.04
CA LEU A 42 9.23 25.28 -22.34
C LEU A 42 9.30 26.42 -23.38
N GLU A 43 10.50 26.91 -23.67
CA GLU A 43 10.77 27.87 -24.74
C GLU A 43 11.11 27.19 -26.08
N GLY A 44 11.02 25.86 -26.15
CA GLY A 44 11.24 25.08 -27.36
C GLY A 44 12.71 24.81 -27.70
N LYS A 45 13.63 25.02 -26.75
CA LYS A 45 15.04 24.68 -26.89
C LYS A 45 15.30 23.29 -26.33
N ILE A 46 15.97 22.49 -27.16
CA ILE A 46 16.24 21.10 -26.87
C ILE A 46 17.47 20.97 -25.98
N LEU A 47 17.34 20.21 -24.90
CA LEU A 47 18.43 19.89 -23.98
C LEU A 47 19.30 18.76 -24.55
N PHE A 48 18.65 17.69 -25.00
CA PHE A 48 19.23 16.59 -25.77
C PHE A 48 18.15 15.89 -26.58
N GLU A 49 18.57 15.18 -27.62
CA GLU A 49 17.73 14.33 -28.46
C GLU A 49 18.27 12.91 -28.40
N ASP A 50 17.38 11.95 -28.66
CA ASP A 50 17.75 10.57 -28.83
C ASP A 50 18.61 10.00 -27.70
N GLU A 51 18.24 10.12 -26.42
CA GLU A 51 19.08 9.56 -25.34
C GLU A 51 18.49 8.34 -24.64
N PHE A 52 17.20 8.37 -24.31
CA PHE A 52 16.57 7.29 -23.56
C PHE A 52 15.70 6.40 -24.46
N GLN A 53 15.79 5.09 -24.27
CA GLN A 53 14.86 4.17 -24.93
C GLN A 53 13.46 4.24 -24.29
N GLU A 54 13.44 4.38 -22.97
CA GLU A 54 12.23 4.45 -22.14
C GLU A 54 11.84 5.90 -21.88
N GLU A 55 10.55 6.18 -21.67
CA GLU A 55 10.01 7.54 -21.47
C GLU A 55 10.58 8.18 -20.20
N PRO A 56 11.24 9.36 -20.30
CA PRO A 56 11.55 10.19 -19.16
C PRO A 56 10.28 10.85 -18.61
N THR A 57 10.13 10.91 -17.29
CA THR A 57 9.09 11.72 -16.66
C THR A 57 9.30 13.20 -16.94
N ALA A 58 8.26 14.03 -16.75
CA ALA A 58 8.43 15.49 -16.70
C ALA A 58 9.48 15.89 -15.65
N ILE A 59 10.23 16.96 -15.94
CA ILE A 59 11.32 17.40 -15.08
C ILE A 59 10.74 18.32 -14.02
N MET A 60 10.79 17.89 -12.76
CA MET A 60 10.32 18.69 -11.63
C MET A 60 11.45 18.96 -10.65
N ASN A 61 11.64 20.24 -10.31
CA ASN A 61 12.65 20.70 -9.33
C ASN A 61 14.04 20.10 -9.55
N ASP A 62 14.48 20.16 -10.80
CA ASP A 62 15.79 19.78 -11.30
C ASP A 62 16.06 18.28 -11.45
N ARG A 63 15.05 17.40 -11.38
CA ARG A 63 15.22 15.95 -11.55
C ARG A 63 14.14 15.36 -12.44
N PHE A 64 14.48 14.25 -13.09
CA PHE A 64 13.53 13.36 -13.77
C PHE A 64 13.89 11.90 -13.50
N PHE A 65 12.95 11.02 -13.84
CA PHE A 65 13.10 9.59 -13.68
C PHE A 65 12.87 8.88 -15.00
N VAL A 66 13.52 7.73 -15.15
CA VAL A 66 13.32 6.83 -16.28
C VAL A 66 13.12 5.44 -15.69
N LYS A 67 12.10 4.72 -16.15
CA LYS A 67 11.88 3.33 -15.74
C LYS A 67 12.68 2.44 -16.69
N ASN A 68 13.69 1.76 -16.18
CA ASN A 68 14.56 0.90 -17.00
C ASN A 68 13.84 -0.39 -17.43
N SER A 69 14.51 -1.19 -18.28
CA SER A 69 13.96 -2.44 -18.82
C SER A 69 13.64 -3.52 -17.77
N ASN A 70 14.20 -3.40 -16.56
CA ASN A 70 13.89 -4.28 -15.43
C ASN A 70 12.68 -3.80 -14.62
N GLY A 71 12.04 -2.69 -15.03
CA GLY A 71 10.91 -2.08 -14.34
C GLY A 71 11.31 -1.25 -13.12
N LEU A 72 12.59 -0.93 -12.93
CA LEU A 72 13.07 -0.10 -11.82
C LEU A 72 13.29 1.35 -12.27
N TYR A 73 12.99 2.29 -11.39
CA TYR A 73 13.21 3.71 -11.62
C TYR A 73 14.66 4.10 -11.36
N GLU A 74 15.20 4.91 -12.27
CA GLU A 74 16.49 5.57 -12.18
C GLU A 74 16.27 7.08 -12.15
N CYS A 75 17.05 7.79 -11.34
CA CYS A 75 16.97 9.25 -11.25
C CYS A 75 18.17 9.91 -11.96
N TYR A 76 17.95 11.02 -12.65
CA TYR A 76 18.96 11.67 -13.48
C TYR A 76 19.11 13.18 -13.22
N THR A 77 20.31 13.70 -13.46
CA THR A 77 20.61 15.14 -13.53
C THR A 77 20.09 15.78 -14.82
N ILE A 78 19.92 17.10 -14.80
CA ILE A 78 19.54 17.89 -15.99
C ILE A 78 20.78 18.56 -16.56
N GLU A 79 21.31 17.95 -17.60
CA GLU A 79 22.40 18.49 -18.39
C GLU A 79 22.36 17.83 -19.76
N ALA A 80 23.15 18.33 -20.72
CA ALA A 80 23.19 17.79 -22.08
C ALA A 80 23.59 16.30 -22.13
N LYS A 81 24.21 15.78 -21.07
CA LYS A 81 24.54 14.36 -20.87
C LYS A 81 24.12 13.91 -19.48
N PRO A 82 22.84 13.51 -19.29
CA PRO A 82 22.29 13.19 -17.97
C PRO A 82 23.14 12.16 -17.23
N GLN A 83 23.37 12.40 -15.94
CA GLN A 83 24.08 11.50 -15.05
C GLN A 83 23.08 10.82 -14.12
N LYS A 84 23.14 9.49 -14.03
CA LYS A 84 22.37 8.72 -13.05
C LYS A 84 22.83 9.08 -11.65
N ILE A 85 21.88 9.36 -10.76
CA ILE A 85 22.11 9.65 -9.35
C ILE A 85 21.42 8.64 -8.47
N GLY A 86 22.02 8.36 -7.31
CA GLY A 86 21.48 7.37 -6.38
C GLY A 86 21.52 5.95 -6.94
N LYS A 87 20.52 5.16 -6.57
CA LYS A 87 20.40 3.74 -6.92
C LYS A 87 19.22 3.52 -7.88
N GLU A 88 18.82 2.26 -8.03
CA GLU A 88 17.59 1.88 -8.70
C GLU A 88 16.49 1.62 -7.67
N TYR A 89 15.27 2.05 -8.00
CA TYR A 89 14.16 2.05 -7.05
C TYR A 89 12.95 1.31 -7.63
N VAL A 90 12.26 0.54 -6.79
CA VAL A 90 10.95 -0.04 -7.12
C VAL A 90 9.91 1.07 -7.21
N ALA A 91 10.04 2.10 -6.36
CA ALA A 91 9.21 3.30 -6.40
C ALA A 91 10.03 4.54 -6.04
N ILE A 92 9.76 5.65 -6.73
CA ILE A 92 10.29 6.99 -6.44
C ILE A 92 9.22 8.02 -6.74
N GLN A 93 9.19 9.09 -5.94
CA GLN A 93 8.36 10.26 -6.20
C GLN A 93 9.21 11.46 -6.61
N PRO A 94 8.61 12.48 -7.24
CA PRO A 94 9.35 13.65 -7.65
C PRO A 94 9.74 14.53 -6.46
N PHE A 95 10.78 15.35 -6.65
CA PHE A 95 11.26 16.25 -5.63
C PHE A 95 10.30 17.45 -5.48
N ILE A 96 9.32 17.38 -4.59
CA ILE A 96 8.46 18.52 -4.25
C ILE A 96 9.20 19.48 -3.31
N GLU A 97 9.92 18.90 -2.36
CA GLU A 97 10.84 19.58 -1.46
C GLU A 97 12.29 19.15 -1.77
N ASP A 98 13.26 19.48 -0.92
CA ASP A 98 14.66 19.09 -1.09
C ASP A 98 14.93 17.57 -0.92
N VAL A 99 13.91 16.83 -0.47
CA VAL A 99 13.93 15.37 -0.28
C VAL A 99 12.70 14.73 -0.91
N THR A 100 12.82 13.46 -1.30
CA THR A 100 11.71 12.67 -1.86
C THR A 100 11.73 11.24 -1.32
N PRO A 101 10.57 10.59 -1.13
CA PRO A 101 10.53 9.19 -0.72
C PRO A 101 10.92 8.27 -1.89
N VAL A 102 11.64 7.20 -1.54
CA VAL A 102 12.11 6.13 -2.42
C VAL A 102 11.99 4.78 -1.74
N VAL A 103 11.86 3.74 -2.56
CA VAL A 103 11.84 2.35 -2.12
C VAL A 103 12.79 1.55 -2.99
N GLU A 104 13.85 1.03 -2.37
CA GLU A 104 14.72 0.04 -3.00
C GLU A 104 14.10 -1.35 -2.84
N LYS A 105 14.50 -2.30 -3.70
CA LYS A 105 14.01 -3.69 -3.64
C LYS A 105 14.32 -4.31 -2.28
N ASP A 106 13.33 -4.94 -1.66
CA ASP A 106 13.41 -5.59 -0.35
C ASP A 106 13.81 -4.65 0.81
N GLN A 107 13.65 -3.33 0.64
CA GLN A 107 14.02 -2.33 1.64
C GLN A 107 12.81 -1.50 2.11
N PRO A 108 12.86 -0.99 3.35
CA PRO A 108 11.86 -0.05 3.83
C PRO A 108 11.93 1.27 3.08
N ILE A 109 10.92 2.11 3.29
CA ILE A 109 10.87 3.44 2.71
C ILE A 109 12.04 4.27 3.23
N SER A 110 12.74 4.92 2.31
CA SER A 110 13.82 5.85 2.61
C SER A 110 13.56 7.18 1.93
N PHE A 111 14.23 8.22 2.38
CA PHE A 111 14.18 9.55 1.78
C PHE A 111 15.56 9.94 1.29
N ILE A 112 15.64 10.39 0.05
CA ILE A 112 16.89 10.85 -0.56
C ILE A 112 16.85 12.35 -0.82
N ASP A 113 18.02 12.98 -0.76
CA ASP A 113 18.20 14.33 -1.28
C ASP A 113 18.43 14.33 -2.80
N LYS A 114 18.50 15.52 -3.39
CA LYS A 114 18.74 15.68 -4.84
C LYS A 114 20.08 15.10 -5.32
N SER A 115 21.04 14.78 -4.45
CA SER A 115 22.27 14.08 -4.83
C SER A 115 22.11 12.56 -4.91
N GLY A 116 20.95 12.04 -4.49
CA GLY A 116 20.69 10.60 -4.39
C GLY A 116 21.15 10.01 -3.05
N LYS A 117 21.58 10.84 -2.09
CA LYS A 117 22.03 10.38 -0.78
C LYS A 117 20.83 10.19 0.14
N THR A 118 20.76 9.05 0.82
CA THR A 118 19.77 8.79 1.88
C THR A 118 19.94 9.80 3.03
N VAL A 119 18.88 10.55 3.30
CA VAL A 119 18.77 11.47 4.44
C VAL A 119 18.31 10.72 5.67
N PHE A 120 17.26 9.91 5.54
CA PHE A 120 16.80 9.00 6.60
C PHE A 120 16.00 7.83 6.03
N THR A 121 15.88 6.77 6.81
CA THR A 121 15.02 5.62 6.55
C THR A 121 13.88 5.63 7.56
N PHE A 122 12.66 5.33 7.11
CA PHE A 122 11.45 5.40 7.93
C PHE A 122 10.71 4.07 7.85
N ASP A 123 11.24 3.09 8.57
CA ASP A 123 10.80 1.69 8.57
C ASP A 123 9.77 1.40 9.68
N LYS A 124 9.91 2.00 10.86
CA LYS A 124 9.07 1.73 12.03
C LYS A 124 8.71 2.99 12.82
N TYR A 125 7.54 2.95 13.45
CA TYR A 125 7.13 3.91 14.47
C TYR A 125 6.57 3.17 15.71
N GLU A 126 7.14 3.43 16.90
CA GLU A 126 6.73 2.76 18.15
C GLU A 126 6.61 1.23 17.99
N ASN A 127 7.60 0.59 17.34
CA ASN A 127 7.68 -0.84 16.98
C ASN A 127 6.70 -1.33 15.91
N LYS A 128 5.87 -0.47 15.33
CA LYS A 128 4.98 -0.81 14.24
C LYS A 128 5.65 -0.55 12.90
N ALA A 129 5.51 -1.48 11.95
CA ALA A 129 6.00 -1.26 10.59
C ALA A 129 5.27 -0.08 9.92
N VAL A 130 6.00 0.75 9.19
CA VAL A 130 5.46 1.79 8.31
C VAL A 130 5.23 1.15 6.94
N MET A 131 3.96 1.13 6.50
CA MET A 131 3.58 0.43 5.29
C MET A 131 3.69 1.30 4.04
N ASN A 132 3.29 2.56 4.14
CA ASN A 132 3.27 3.47 3.00
C ASN A 132 3.35 4.94 3.44
N ILE A 133 3.77 5.80 2.51
CA ILE A 133 3.96 7.23 2.75
C ILE A 133 3.67 8.05 1.49
N THR A 134 3.12 9.25 1.64
CA THR A 134 3.01 10.23 0.55
C THR A 134 4.30 11.01 0.35
N ASN A 135 4.33 11.89 -0.65
CA ASN A 135 5.36 12.91 -0.74
C ASN A 135 5.20 13.95 0.37
N PHE A 136 6.22 14.78 0.56
CA PHE A 136 6.11 15.97 1.40
C PHE A 136 5.32 17.05 0.68
N VAL A 137 4.32 17.58 1.37
CA VAL A 137 3.59 18.78 0.98
C VAL A 137 3.53 19.67 2.21
N GLU A 138 3.94 20.93 2.05
CA GLU A 138 4.10 21.87 3.17
C GLU A 138 4.97 21.27 4.30
N GLY A 139 6.05 20.58 3.93
CA GLY A 139 6.99 19.95 4.86
C GLY A 139 6.46 18.77 5.69
N LEU A 140 5.28 18.22 5.37
CA LEU A 140 4.71 17.05 6.04
C LEU A 140 4.30 15.98 5.02
N ALA A 141 4.51 14.71 5.35
CA ALA A 141 4.04 13.56 4.60
C ALA A 141 3.09 12.73 5.46
N VAL A 142 2.06 12.16 4.83
CA VAL A 142 1.14 11.21 5.47
C VAL A 142 1.76 9.84 5.44
N PHE A 143 1.81 9.13 6.57
CA PHE A 143 2.26 7.74 6.62
C PHE A 143 1.22 6.84 7.29
N ARG A 144 1.21 5.56 6.94
CA ARG A 144 0.33 4.54 7.53
C ARG A 144 1.15 3.42 8.20
N THR A 145 0.76 3.02 9.40
CA THR A 145 1.35 1.87 10.11
C THR A 145 0.59 0.57 9.83
N GLU A 146 1.20 -0.58 10.15
CA GLU A 146 0.64 -1.93 9.93
C GLU A 146 -0.71 -2.19 10.62
N ASP A 147 -1.07 -1.41 11.65
CA ASP A 147 -2.39 -1.45 12.30
C ASP A 147 -3.45 -0.62 11.56
N GLY A 148 -3.10 -0.08 10.40
CA GLY A 148 -3.97 0.67 9.52
C GLY A 148 -4.14 2.14 9.87
N LEU A 149 -3.41 2.66 10.87
CA LEU A 149 -3.55 4.04 11.34
C LEU A 149 -2.62 5.00 10.60
N TYR A 150 -3.13 6.20 10.33
CA TYR A 150 -2.43 7.27 9.63
C TYR A 150 -1.92 8.35 10.60
N GLY A 151 -0.70 8.82 10.33
CA GLY A 151 -0.02 9.92 11.02
C GLY A 151 0.75 10.82 10.05
N TYR A 152 1.50 11.77 10.59
CA TYR A 152 2.26 12.75 9.79
C TYR A 152 3.71 12.87 10.27
N VAL A 153 4.63 12.87 9.32
CA VAL A 153 6.09 12.98 9.55
C VAL A 153 6.66 14.16 8.76
N ASN A 154 7.66 14.84 9.31
CA ASN A 154 8.32 15.96 8.63
C ASN A 154 9.53 15.52 7.79
N THR A 155 10.14 16.47 7.08
CA THR A 155 11.31 16.24 6.20
C THR A 155 12.58 15.78 6.92
N LYS A 156 12.58 15.75 8.26
CA LYS A 156 13.69 15.23 9.09
C LYS A 156 13.40 13.83 9.65
N GLY A 157 12.25 13.24 9.33
CA GLY A 157 11.81 11.97 9.90
C GLY A 157 11.19 12.08 11.30
N GLU A 158 10.91 13.29 11.78
CA GLU A 158 10.28 13.49 13.09
C GLU A 158 8.75 13.40 12.93
N VAL A 159 8.11 12.52 13.71
CA VAL A 159 6.65 12.39 13.72
C VAL A 159 6.03 13.60 14.40
N VAL A 160 5.24 14.36 13.63
CA VAL A 160 4.56 15.58 14.10
C VAL A 160 3.18 15.26 14.64
N ILE A 161 2.47 14.34 13.99
CA ILE A 161 1.16 13.86 14.45
C ILE A 161 1.22 12.33 14.47
N LYS A 162 1.02 11.75 15.66
CA LYS A 162 1.08 10.30 15.87
C LYS A 162 0.03 9.57 15.04
N PRO A 163 0.31 8.32 14.61
CA PRO A 163 -0.65 7.53 13.88
C PRO A 163 -1.85 7.19 14.76
N GLN A 164 -3.01 7.76 14.43
CA GLN A 164 -4.24 7.61 15.23
C GLN A 164 -5.53 7.67 14.41
N TYR A 165 -5.46 8.14 13.16
CA TYR A 165 -6.60 8.29 12.26
C TYR A 165 -6.78 7.05 11.39
N ILE A 166 -8.01 6.72 11.02
CA ILE A 166 -8.29 5.62 10.09
C ILE A 166 -8.17 6.05 8.62
N SER A 167 -8.13 7.36 8.36
CA SER A 167 -7.84 7.98 7.06
C SER A 167 -7.27 9.39 7.26
N ALA A 168 -6.40 9.83 6.34
CA ALA A 168 -5.76 11.14 6.37
C ALA A 168 -5.40 11.64 4.96
N SER A 169 -5.74 12.89 4.65
CA SER A 169 -5.27 13.58 3.43
C SER A 169 -3.91 14.26 3.68
N ILE A 170 -3.21 14.60 2.61
CA ILE A 170 -2.08 15.54 2.66
C ILE A 170 -2.53 16.90 3.20
N PHE A 171 -1.55 17.68 3.69
CA PHE A 171 -1.79 19.08 4.02
C PHE A 171 -1.83 19.92 2.76
N GLN A 172 -2.85 20.76 2.68
CA GLN A 172 -3.00 21.74 1.62
C GLN A 172 -3.61 23.00 2.22
N GLU A 173 -2.92 24.13 2.06
CA GLU A 173 -3.27 25.41 2.68
C GLU A 173 -3.36 25.30 4.21
N ASN A 174 -2.43 24.54 4.82
CA ASN A 174 -2.37 24.22 6.24
C ASN A 174 -3.57 23.42 6.80
N ILE A 175 -4.44 22.88 5.94
CA ILE A 175 -5.57 22.04 6.33
C ILE A 175 -5.35 20.61 5.82
N ALA A 176 -5.65 19.63 6.67
CA ALA A 176 -5.82 18.24 6.24
C ALA A 176 -7.15 17.70 6.74
N LEU A 177 -7.72 16.77 5.97
CA LEU A 177 -8.95 16.08 6.31
C LEU A 177 -8.59 14.69 6.85
N ILE A 178 -9.15 14.35 8.01
CA ILE A 178 -8.91 13.06 8.65
C ILE A 178 -10.23 12.40 9.03
N THR A 179 -10.19 11.10 9.25
CA THR A 179 -11.27 10.35 9.91
C THR A 179 -10.73 9.72 11.19
N ASP A 180 -11.38 9.98 12.33
CA ASP A 180 -11.00 9.37 13.61
C ASP A 180 -11.52 7.92 13.77
N LYS A 181 -11.17 7.26 14.87
CA LYS A 181 -11.61 5.88 15.15
C LYS A 181 -13.12 5.72 15.42
N ASN A 182 -13.84 6.82 15.61
CA ASN A 182 -15.29 6.86 15.81
C ASN A 182 -16.02 7.26 14.51
N ASP A 183 -15.33 7.20 13.36
CA ASP A 183 -15.84 7.59 12.05
C ASP A 183 -16.21 9.09 11.94
N LYS A 184 -15.62 9.94 12.79
CA LYS A 184 -15.78 11.39 12.69
C LYS A 184 -14.79 11.96 11.69
N LYS A 185 -15.31 12.67 10.69
CA LYS A 185 -14.53 13.43 9.71
C LYS A 185 -14.21 14.81 10.26
N LEU A 186 -12.93 15.17 10.33
CA LEU A 186 -12.45 16.41 10.93
C LEU A 186 -11.47 17.12 9.99
N ALA A 187 -11.48 18.45 10.02
CA ALA A 187 -10.40 19.26 9.49
C ALA A 187 -9.39 19.56 10.61
N ILE A 188 -8.10 19.36 10.35
CA ILE A 188 -7.01 19.63 11.30
C ILE A 188 -5.99 20.59 10.71
N ASN A 189 -5.27 21.30 11.58
CA ASN A 189 -4.08 22.05 11.17
C ASN A 189 -2.80 21.20 11.25
N ARG A 190 -1.67 21.79 10.83
CA ARG A 190 -0.34 21.13 10.80
C ARG A 190 0.21 20.69 12.17
N LYS A 191 -0.42 21.08 13.28
CA LYS A 191 -0.11 20.60 14.64
C LYS A 191 -1.05 19.49 15.11
N GLY A 192 -2.05 19.11 14.31
CA GLY A 192 -3.09 18.15 14.66
C GLY A 192 -4.22 18.75 15.50
N GLU A 193 -4.29 20.08 15.63
CA GLU A 193 -5.40 20.74 16.31
C GLU A 193 -6.63 20.72 15.41
N ILE A 194 -7.78 20.33 15.97
CA ILE A 194 -9.06 20.29 15.25
C ILE A 194 -9.50 21.72 14.95
N LEU A 195 -9.79 21.98 13.67
CA LEU A 195 -10.31 23.25 13.18
C LEU A 195 -11.84 23.25 13.20
N PHE A 196 -12.46 22.22 12.62
CA PHE A 196 -13.92 22.03 12.60
C PHE A 196 -14.31 20.59 12.25
N ASP A 197 -15.51 20.21 12.68
CA ASP A 197 -16.15 18.93 12.34
C ASP A 197 -16.82 19.01 10.97
N ILE A 198 -16.77 17.92 10.21
CA ILE A 198 -17.43 17.81 8.92
C ILE A 198 -18.65 16.90 9.08
N HIS A 199 -19.80 17.51 9.40
CA HIS A 199 -21.08 16.82 9.60
C HIS A 199 -21.77 16.40 8.29
N LEU A 200 -21.00 16.04 7.28
CA LEU A 200 -21.51 15.60 5.98
C LEU A 200 -21.18 14.13 5.79
N SER A 201 -22.24 13.35 5.68
CA SER A 201 -22.23 11.92 5.44
C SER A 201 -21.44 11.54 4.18
N GLN A 202 -21.29 12.41 3.19
CA GLN A 202 -20.52 12.12 1.98
C GLN A 202 -19.70 13.35 1.51
N ILE A 203 -18.38 13.25 1.64
CA ILE A 203 -17.41 14.14 0.96
C ILE A 203 -17.13 13.44 -0.37
N CYS A 204 -17.23 14.16 -1.50
CA CYS A 204 -16.86 13.57 -2.79
C CYS A 204 -15.39 13.15 -2.77
N THR A 205 -15.11 12.06 -3.48
CA THR A 205 -13.94 11.17 -3.43
C THR A 205 -12.58 11.80 -3.76
N MET A 206 -12.49 13.13 -3.84
CA MET A 206 -11.23 13.85 -3.94
C MET A 206 -11.16 14.84 -2.77
N SER A 207 -10.58 14.35 -1.67
CA SER A 207 -10.37 15.04 -0.39
C SER A 207 -9.39 16.21 -0.47
N LEU A 208 -9.50 17.05 -1.50
CA LEU A 208 -8.57 18.13 -1.77
C LEU A 208 -9.21 19.45 -1.36
N TYR A 209 -8.80 19.89 -0.19
CA TYR A 209 -8.97 21.26 0.22
C TYR A 209 -8.15 22.13 -0.73
N HIS A 210 -8.78 22.85 -1.66
CA HIS A 210 -8.06 23.53 -2.74
C HIS A 210 -8.63 24.94 -2.98
N ASN A 211 -7.76 25.94 -2.99
CA ASN A 211 -8.04 27.38 -3.05
C ASN A 211 -9.12 27.83 -2.05
N GLY A 212 -9.02 27.39 -0.80
CA GLY A 212 -9.95 27.75 0.27
C GLY A 212 -11.31 27.03 0.24
N MET A 213 -11.50 26.06 -0.65
CA MET A 213 -12.79 25.38 -0.84
C MET A 213 -12.69 23.87 -0.66
N LEU A 214 -13.72 23.28 -0.07
CA LEU A 214 -13.93 21.83 0.05
C LEU A 214 -15.24 21.42 -0.61
N LEU A 215 -15.20 20.56 -1.61
CA LEU A 215 -16.39 20.09 -2.34
C LEU A 215 -17.17 19.02 -1.55
N PHE A 216 -18.50 19.00 -1.69
CA PHE A 216 -19.38 17.98 -1.09
C PHE A 216 -20.63 17.71 -1.94
N CYS A 217 -21.29 16.57 -1.72
CA CYS A 217 -22.61 16.22 -2.30
C CYS A 217 -23.58 15.75 -1.19
N ASN A 218 -24.87 15.61 -1.52
CA ASN A 218 -25.88 15.09 -0.58
C ASN A 218 -26.00 13.55 -0.67
N GLU A 219 -26.45 12.90 0.40
CA GLU A 219 -26.58 11.42 0.49
C GLU A 219 -27.42 10.79 -0.63
N ASP A 220 -28.50 11.48 -1.02
CA ASP A 220 -29.50 10.95 -1.93
C ASP A 220 -29.26 11.36 -3.39
N ASP A 221 -28.27 12.22 -3.65
CA ASP A 221 -28.05 12.80 -4.98
C ASP A 221 -26.58 13.22 -5.20
N PHE A 222 -25.81 12.29 -5.78
CA PHE A 222 -24.42 12.52 -6.21
C PHE A 222 -24.32 13.50 -7.39
N ASP A 223 -25.43 13.79 -8.08
CA ASP A 223 -25.50 14.71 -9.20
C ASP A 223 -25.82 16.14 -8.76
N GLN A 224 -25.64 16.48 -7.48
CA GLN A 224 -25.73 17.84 -6.99
C GLN A 224 -24.58 18.17 -6.03
N MET A 225 -23.66 19.00 -6.50
CA MET A 225 -22.45 19.36 -5.75
C MET A 225 -22.54 20.75 -5.12
N GLY A 226 -21.84 20.93 -4.00
CA GLY A 226 -21.64 22.20 -3.30
C GLY A 226 -20.21 22.34 -2.76
N CYS A 227 -19.94 23.44 -2.08
CA CYS A 227 -18.63 23.67 -1.43
C CYS A 227 -18.73 24.35 -0.07
N LEU A 228 -17.74 24.05 0.78
CA LEU A 228 -17.49 24.68 2.09
C LEU A 228 -16.24 25.55 2.03
N ASN A 229 -16.20 26.63 2.80
CA ASN A 229 -14.97 27.44 2.98
C ASN A 229 -14.06 26.91 4.11
N ASN A 230 -12.96 27.61 4.42
CA ASN A 230 -11.99 27.28 5.50
C ASN A 230 -12.58 27.24 6.92
N LYS A 231 -13.84 27.62 7.10
CA LYS A 231 -14.55 27.61 8.38
C LYS A 231 -15.63 26.53 8.44
N GLY A 232 -15.75 25.71 7.40
CA GLY A 232 -16.82 24.72 7.25
C GLY A 232 -18.18 25.35 6.88
N GLU A 233 -18.23 26.63 6.49
CA GLU A 233 -19.47 27.30 6.10
C GLU A 233 -19.83 26.95 4.65
N LYS A 234 -21.09 26.58 4.40
CA LYS A 234 -21.59 26.30 3.04
C LYS A 234 -21.64 27.57 2.21
N VAL A 235 -20.83 27.63 1.14
CA VAL A 235 -20.80 28.76 0.20
C VAL A 235 -21.71 28.46 -0.99
N ILE A 236 -21.46 27.35 -1.69
CA ILE A 236 -22.34 26.84 -2.75
C ILE A 236 -23.10 25.64 -2.21
N LYS A 237 -24.43 25.68 -2.33
CA LYS A 237 -25.30 24.57 -1.91
C LYS A 237 -25.61 23.67 -3.11
N PRO A 238 -25.65 22.33 -2.91
CA PRO A 238 -26.19 21.40 -3.90
C PRO A 238 -27.55 21.88 -4.41
N SER A 239 -27.69 21.98 -5.73
CA SER A 239 -28.94 22.36 -6.38
C SER A 239 -28.97 21.87 -7.83
N SER A 240 -30.17 21.73 -8.41
CA SER A 240 -30.37 21.37 -9.81
C SER A 240 -29.77 22.36 -10.84
N ARG A 241 -29.21 23.49 -10.39
CA ARG A 241 -28.49 24.42 -11.26
C ARG A 241 -27.05 23.97 -11.56
N ILE A 242 -26.51 23.07 -10.73
CA ILE A 242 -25.12 22.60 -10.77
C ILE A 242 -25.16 21.08 -10.61
N ASN A 243 -25.07 20.36 -11.72
CA ASN A 243 -25.00 18.90 -11.69
C ASN A 243 -23.64 18.42 -11.16
N LYS A 244 -22.56 19.05 -11.62
CA LYS A 244 -21.20 18.80 -11.15
C LYS A 244 -20.46 20.11 -10.92
N LEU A 245 -19.51 20.07 -10.00
CA LEU A 245 -18.62 21.18 -9.67
C LEU A 245 -17.19 20.66 -9.60
N GLY A 246 -16.28 21.24 -10.37
CA GLY A 246 -14.85 20.97 -10.28
C GLY A 246 -14.19 21.71 -9.12
N LEU A 247 -12.89 21.48 -8.94
CA LEU A 247 -12.09 22.19 -7.95
C LEU A 247 -11.98 23.67 -8.33
N PHE A 248 -11.77 24.52 -7.33
CA PHE A 248 -11.55 25.95 -7.56
C PHE A 248 -10.08 26.21 -7.87
N GLU A 249 -9.76 26.83 -8.99
CA GLU A 249 -8.43 27.34 -9.30
C GLU A 249 -8.42 28.86 -9.15
N GLY A 250 -7.82 29.37 -8.09
CA GLY A 250 -7.99 30.78 -7.71
C GLY A 250 -9.46 31.06 -7.36
N GLU A 251 -10.16 31.89 -8.13
CA GLU A 251 -11.55 32.30 -7.86
C GLU A 251 -12.62 31.59 -8.70
N VAL A 252 -12.22 30.64 -9.56
CA VAL A 252 -13.09 30.02 -10.58
C VAL A 252 -13.11 28.50 -10.48
N ALA A 253 -14.23 27.87 -10.83
CA ALA A 253 -14.36 26.42 -10.98
C ALA A 253 -15.21 26.08 -12.21
N PRO A 254 -14.92 24.97 -12.92
CA PRO A 254 -15.83 24.46 -13.93
C PRO A 254 -17.09 23.89 -13.27
N PHE A 255 -18.24 24.09 -13.87
CA PHE A 255 -19.49 23.47 -13.45
C PHE A 255 -20.20 22.83 -14.63
N GLN A 256 -20.88 21.73 -14.37
CA GLN A 256 -21.71 21.06 -15.36
C GLN A 256 -23.18 21.36 -15.11
N LYS A 257 -23.92 21.63 -16.18
CA LYS A 257 -25.37 21.69 -16.19
C LYS A 257 -25.92 21.06 -17.48
N ASP A 258 -26.89 20.17 -17.34
CA ASP A 258 -27.57 19.51 -18.47
C ASP A 258 -26.58 18.84 -19.46
N GLY A 259 -25.47 18.31 -18.93
CA GLY A 259 -24.40 17.66 -19.70
C GLY A 259 -23.36 18.59 -20.32
N TYR A 260 -23.53 19.91 -20.23
CA TYR A 260 -22.57 20.90 -20.76
C TYR A 260 -21.81 21.60 -19.64
N TRP A 261 -20.60 22.04 -19.96
CA TRP A 261 -19.71 22.70 -19.02
C TRP A 261 -19.65 24.22 -19.22
N GLY A 262 -19.52 24.93 -18.11
CA GLY A 262 -19.28 26.36 -18.00
C GLY A 262 -18.42 26.66 -16.77
N PHE A 263 -18.33 27.91 -16.36
CA PHE A 263 -17.51 28.35 -15.22
C PHE A 263 -18.29 29.22 -14.25
N ILE A 264 -18.04 29.04 -12.94
CA ILE A 264 -18.60 29.84 -11.85
C ILE A 264 -17.50 30.41 -10.97
N ASP A 265 -17.84 31.47 -10.23
CA ASP A 265 -16.97 31.99 -9.18
C ASP A 265 -17.24 31.35 -7.80
N LYS A 266 -16.41 31.70 -6.82
CA LYS A 266 -16.57 31.25 -5.42
C LYS A 266 -17.88 31.69 -4.76
N LYS A 267 -18.59 32.68 -5.28
CA LYS A 267 -19.91 33.11 -4.78
C LYS A 267 -21.06 32.34 -5.44
N GLY A 268 -20.76 31.47 -6.42
CA GLY A 268 -21.75 30.75 -7.21
C GLY A 268 -22.34 31.57 -8.35
N GLU A 269 -21.72 32.70 -8.71
CA GLU A 269 -22.09 33.50 -9.88
C GLU A 269 -21.53 32.84 -11.15
N VAL A 270 -22.36 32.70 -12.18
CA VAL A 270 -21.94 32.10 -13.46
C VAL A 270 -21.11 33.12 -14.23
N LEU A 271 -19.82 32.81 -14.42
CA LEU A 271 -18.89 33.59 -15.24
C LEU A 271 -19.10 33.27 -16.72
N VAL A 272 -19.13 31.98 -17.07
CA VAL A 272 -19.36 31.49 -18.42
C VAL A 272 -20.46 30.45 -18.38
N ARG A 273 -21.53 30.65 -19.17
CA ARG A 273 -22.67 29.72 -19.20
C ARG A 273 -22.25 28.34 -19.69
N ALA A 274 -22.89 27.31 -19.15
CA ALA A 274 -22.74 25.93 -19.61
C ALA A 274 -23.14 25.80 -21.09
N LYS A 275 -22.15 25.59 -21.96
CA LYS A 275 -22.34 25.43 -23.41
C LYS A 275 -21.28 24.56 -24.08
N TYR A 276 -20.18 24.26 -23.39
CA TYR A 276 -19.08 23.45 -23.93
C TYR A 276 -19.34 21.97 -23.70
N GLN A 277 -18.92 21.16 -24.66
CA GLN A 277 -19.09 19.70 -24.57
C GLN A 277 -18.19 19.10 -23.48
N ASP A 278 -17.03 19.71 -23.24
CA ASP A 278 -16.07 19.22 -22.25
C ASP A 278 -15.12 20.32 -21.73
N VAL A 279 -14.50 20.06 -20.57
CA VAL A 279 -13.42 20.85 -19.96
C VAL A 279 -12.37 19.87 -19.44
N ASP A 280 -11.09 20.12 -19.73
CA ASP A 280 -10.00 19.25 -19.28
C ASP A 280 -9.03 20.01 -18.36
N PHE A 281 -8.29 20.97 -18.90
CA PHE A 281 -7.40 21.83 -18.13
C PHE A 281 -8.06 23.19 -17.85
N TYR A 282 -7.85 23.73 -16.65
CA TYR A 282 -8.22 25.08 -16.27
C TYR A 282 -7.30 25.57 -15.15
N ASN A 283 -7.12 26.89 -15.04
CA ASN A 283 -6.39 27.52 -13.95
C ASN A 283 -7.12 28.82 -13.52
N SER A 284 -6.44 29.78 -12.88
CA SER A 284 -7.08 31.03 -12.46
C SER A 284 -7.33 32.02 -13.61
N ASP A 285 -6.72 31.81 -14.78
CA ASP A 285 -6.70 32.77 -15.89
C ASP A 285 -7.45 32.28 -17.14
N PHE A 286 -7.40 30.99 -17.47
CA PHE A 286 -8.00 30.42 -18.68
C PHE A 286 -8.37 28.94 -18.54
N ALA A 287 -9.13 28.44 -19.51
CA ALA A 287 -9.50 27.03 -19.61
C ALA A 287 -9.42 26.47 -21.03
N CYS A 288 -9.06 25.19 -21.12
CA CYS A 288 -9.16 24.37 -22.33
C CYS A 288 -10.56 23.76 -22.37
N VAL A 289 -11.30 24.10 -23.42
CA VAL A 289 -12.70 23.69 -23.58
C VAL A 289 -12.93 23.03 -24.93
N LYS A 290 -13.86 22.08 -24.97
CA LYS A 290 -14.23 21.37 -26.19
C LYS A 290 -15.55 21.92 -26.76
N ASP A 291 -15.54 22.32 -28.02
CA ASP A 291 -16.73 22.68 -28.79
C ASP A 291 -16.67 22.04 -30.18
N LYS A 292 -17.80 21.55 -30.67
CA LYS A 292 -17.93 20.85 -31.98
C LYS A 292 -16.80 19.85 -32.26
N GLU A 293 -16.49 19.01 -31.28
CA GLU A 293 -15.44 17.99 -31.35
C GLU A 293 -13.98 18.48 -31.39
N ARG A 294 -13.73 19.77 -31.25
CA ARG A 294 -12.38 20.36 -31.25
C ARG A 294 -12.10 21.12 -29.96
N TRP A 295 -10.83 21.22 -29.59
CA TRP A 295 -10.36 21.91 -28.39
C TRP A 295 -9.87 23.31 -28.74
N GLY A 296 -10.24 24.27 -27.90
CA GLY A 296 -9.75 25.66 -27.93
C GLY A 296 -9.48 26.16 -26.51
N ILE A 297 -8.99 27.39 -26.40
CA ILE A 297 -8.67 28.04 -25.12
C ILE A 297 -9.55 29.28 -24.99
N ILE A 298 -10.17 29.44 -23.81
CA ILE A 298 -10.96 30.62 -23.48
C ILE A 298 -10.50 31.24 -22.16
N ASP A 299 -10.75 32.54 -22.01
CA ASP A 299 -10.71 33.18 -20.70
C ASP A 299 -12.06 33.08 -19.97
N TYR A 300 -12.13 33.61 -18.75
CA TYR A 300 -13.36 33.62 -17.94
C TYR A 300 -14.33 34.77 -18.24
N ASN A 301 -13.98 35.67 -19.16
CA ASN A 301 -14.93 36.60 -19.78
C ASN A 301 -15.66 35.96 -20.98
N GLY A 302 -15.21 34.77 -21.39
CA GLY A 302 -15.73 34.03 -22.55
C GLY A 302 -15.09 34.46 -23.87
N GLU A 303 -13.98 35.19 -23.83
CA GLU A 303 -13.15 35.49 -24.99
C GLU A 303 -12.39 34.23 -25.43
N ILE A 304 -12.31 34.01 -26.74
CA ILE A 304 -11.56 32.90 -27.33
C ILE A 304 -10.11 33.36 -27.45
N LEU A 305 -9.22 32.75 -26.67
CA LEU A 305 -7.77 33.00 -26.71
C LEU A 305 -7.10 32.18 -27.81
N CYS A 306 -7.60 30.96 -28.04
CA CYS A 306 -7.20 30.06 -29.11
C CYS A 306 -8.44 29.43 -29.73
N ASP A 307 -8.54 29.48 -31.05
CA ASP A 307 -9.66 28.89 -31.79
C ASP A 307 -9.75 27.36 -31.58
N PHE A 308 -10.94 26.81 -31.85
CA PHE A 308 -11.26 25.39 -31.70
C PHE A 308 -10.66 24.56 -32.84
N GLU A 309 -9.34 24.47 -32.89
CA GLU A 309 -8.60 23.86 -34.00
C GLU A 309 -7.78 22.63 -33.62
N TYR A 310 -7.67 22.27 -32.34
CA TYR A 310 -6.89 21.11 -31.92
C TYR A 310 -7.76 19.88 -31.66
N ASP A 311 -7.23 18.68 -31.88
CA ASP A 311 -7.91 17.44 -31.53
C ASP A 311 -7.84 17.15 -30.03
N LYS A 312 -6.82 17.71 -29.36
CA LYS A 312 -6.65 17.71 -27.90
C LYS A 312 -5.66 18.82 -27.50
N ILE A 313 -5.91 19.48 -26.39
CA ILE A 313 -4.91 20.28 -25.68
C ILE A 313 -4.65 19.59 -24.35
N TYR A 314 -3.37 19.32 -24.05
CA TYR A 314 -2.95 18.65 -22.83
C TYR A 314 -2.80 19.65 -21.67
N PRO A 315 -2.69 19.18 -20.41
CA PRO A 315 -2.50 20.07 -19.26
C PRO A 315 -1.33 21.03 -19.43
N PHE A 316 -1.51 22.27 -18.95
CA PHE A 316 -0.47 23.29 -19.04
C PHE A 316 0.61 23.11 -17.96
N TYR A 317 1.86 23.24 -18.40
CA TYR A 317 3.05 23.31 -17.57
C TYR A 317 3.34 24.76 -17.20
N ASN A 318 3.61 24.99 -15.91
CA ASN A 318 3.83 26.32 -15.34
C ASN A 318 2.73 27.35 -15.69
N ARG A 319 1.51 26.89 -16.01
CA ARG A 319 0.36 27.71 -16.43
C ARG A 319 0.55 28.49 -17.74
N GLU A 320 1.59 28.19 -18.52
CA GLU A 320 1.95 28.99 -19.70
C GLU A 320 2.07 28.16 -20.99
N TYR A 321 2.47 26.89 -20.90
CA TYR A 321 2.78 26.06 -22.07
C TYR A 321 2.09 24.71 -22.03
N ALA A 322 1.68 24.18 -23.19
CA ALA A 322 1.07 22.87 -23.30
C ALA A 322 1.46 22.17 -24.60
N TYR A 323 1.42 20.84 -24.61
CA TYR A 323 1.34 20.13 -25.87
C TYR A 323 -0.09 20.19 -26.40
N ALA A 324 -0.23 20.32 -27.72
CA ALA A 324 -1.50 20.20 -28.41
C ALA A 324 -1.36 19.18 -29.55
N ARG A 325 -2.39 18.36 -29.74
CA ARG A 325 -2.46 17.39 -30.83
C ARG A 325 -3.17 18.03 -32.02
N SER A 326 -2.48 18.05 -33.15
CA SER A 326 -3.01 18.46 -34.45
C SER A 326 -2.87 17.29 -35.43
N HIS A 327 -3.98 16.63 -35.75
CA HIS A 327 -4.00 15.44 -36.60
C HIS A 327 -3.08 14.34 -36.05
N ASP A 328 -1.99 14.02 -36.77
CA ASP A 328 -1.10 12.90 -36.51
C ASP A 328 0.14 13.29 -35.68
N TYR A 329 0.29 14.56 -35.31
CA TYR A 329 1.45 15.05 -34.57
C TYR A 329 1.08 15.95 -33.39
N TYR A 330 2.07 16.20 -32.54
CA TYR A 330 1.99 17.12 -31.42
C TYR A 330 2.85 18.36 -31.67
N VAL A 331 2.39 19.50 -31.16
CA VAL A 331 3.12 20.78 -31.15
C VAL A 331 3.16 21.34 -29.73
N LEU A 332 4.19 22.11 -29.40
CA LEU A 332 4.26 22.86 -28.14
C LEU A 332 3.67 24.25 -28.38
N ILE A 333 2.62 24.61 -27.64
CA ILE A 333 1.92 25.90 -27.73
C ILE A 333 2.03 26.69 -26.42
N ASP A 334 1.88 28.01 -26.49
CA ASP A 334 1.61 28.85 -25.33
C ASP A 334 0.10 28.95 -25.02
N LYS A 335 -0.26 29.69 -23.97
CA LYS A 335 -1.65 29.91 -23.53
C LYS A 335 -2.54 30.67 -24.52
N THR A 336 -1.97 31.24 -25.57
CA THR A 336 -2.70 31.87 -26.68
C THR A 336 -2.88 30.93 -27.87
N GLY A 337 -2.41 29.69 -27.77
CA GLY A 337 -2.41 28.73 -28.87
C GLY A 337 -1.29 28.94 -29.88
N LYS A 338 -0.36 29.86 -29.63
CA LYS A 338 0.77 30.10 -30.52
C LYS A 338 1.79 28.98 -30.38
N GLU A 339 2.14 28.35 -31.49
CA GLU A 339 3.21 27.36 -31.55
C GLU A 339 4.57 27.98 -31.19
N ILE A 340 5.24 27.35 -30.22
CA ILE A 340 6.55 27.75 -29.69
C ILE A 340 7.67 26.94 -30.34
N SER A 341 7.45 25.64 -30.59
CA SER A 341 8.44 24.80 -31.25
C SER A 341 8.34 24.88 -32.77
N LYS A 342 9.49 24.90 -33.46
CA LYS A 342 9.57 24.76 -34.92
C LYS A 342 9.51 23.29 -35.40
N LYS A 343 9.23 22.36 -34.49
CA LYS A 343 9.19 20.92 -34.74
C LYS A 343 7.81 20.37 -34.39
N GLU A 344 7.39 19.40 -35.18
CA GLU A 344 6.30 18.47 -34.90
C GLU A 344 6.89 17.26 -34.16
N TYR A 345 6.14 16.70 -33.22
CA TYR A 345 6.53 15.52 -32.46
C TYR A 345 5.60 14.36 -32.76
N ALA A 346 6.15 13.17 -32.99
CA ALA A 346 5.37 11.95 -33.12
C ALA A 346 4.87 11.44 -31.75
N GLN A 347 5.63 11.68 -30.69
CA GLN A 347 5.26 11.33 -29.32
C GLN A 347 5.70 12.40 -28.32
N ILE A 348 4.94 12.51 -27.23
CA ILE A 348 5.19 13.43 -26.12
C ILE A 348 5.16 12.65 -24.81
N GLY A 349 5.89 13.13 -23.81
CA GLY A 349 5.78 12.62 -22.46
C GLY A 349 4.40 12.97 -21.89
N THR A 350 3.71 11.99 -21.35
CA THR A 350 2.35 12.18 -20.79
C THR A 350 2.27 11.85 -19.31
N ASP A 351 3.36 11.45 -18.68
CA ASP A 351 3.41 11.26 -17.22
C ASP A 351 3.52 12.62 -16.50
N TYR A 352 2.36 13.15 -16.12
CA TYR A 352 2.23 14.35 -15.30
C TYR A 352 2.27 13.99 -13.83
N PHE A 353 3.19 14.58 -13.06
CA PHE A 353 3.04 14.66 -11.61
C PHE A 353 2.03 15.78 -11.28
N THR A 354 0.73 15.51 -11.46
CA THR A 354 -0.34 16.45 -11.07
C THR A 354 -0.52 16.52 -9.54
N SER A 355 -1.35 17.43 -9.04
CA SER A 355 -1.78 17.48 -7.65
C SER A 355 -2.37 16.14 -7.15
N GLU A 356 -2.98 15.35 -8.05
CA GLU A 356 -3.46 14.00 -7.75
C GLU A 356 -2.33 13.02 -7.39
N TYR A 357 -1.09 13.27 -7.83
CA TYR A 357 0.08 12.48 -7.43
C TYR A 357 0.61 12.83 -6.03
N LEU A 358 0.32 14.02 -5.51
CA LEU A 358 0.80 14.42 -4.17
C LEU A 358 0.20 13.56 -3.06
N GLY A 359 -1.06 13.16 -3.22
CA GLY A 359 -1.76 12.26 -2.31
C GLY A 359 -1.43 10.78 -2.54
N ARG A 360 -0.72 10.42 -3.62
CA ARG A 360 -0.36 9.04 -3.90
C ARG A 360 0.67 8.57 -2.88
N MET A 361 0.45 7.39 -2.34
CA MET A 361 1.39 6.75 -1.42
C MET A 361 2.33 5.83 -2.19
N ILE A 362 3.60 5.84 -1.84
CA ILE A 362 4.51 4.74 -2.16
C ILE A 362 4.56 3.77 -0.98
N GLU A 363 4.67 2.50 -1.29
CA GLU A 363 4.62 1.44 -0.29
C GLU A 363 6.00 0.86 -0.05
N SER A 364 6.30 0.53 1.21
CA SER A 364 7.49 -0.24 1.59
C SER A 364 7.55 -1.55 0.80
N ASP A 365 8.74 -1.92 0.31
CA ASP A 365 9.00 -3.25 -0.26
C ASP A 365 9.55 -4.22 0.79
N TYR A 366 9.73 -3.76 2.02
CA TYR A 366 10.14 -4.55 3.18
C TYR A 366 8.93 -4.95 4.04
N LEU A 367 8.95 -6.21 4.48
CA LEU A 367 8.04 -6.76 5.48
C LEU A 367 8.85 -7.49 6.56
N ASP A 368 8.55 -7.20 7.83
CA ASP A 368 9.12 -7.92 8.97
C ASP A 368 8.38 -9.26 9.15
N TYR A 369 8.72 -10.23 8.31
CA TYR A 369 8.06 -11.54 8.27
C TYR A 369 8.07 -12.22 9.65
N GLU A 370 9.14 -12.04 10.43
CA GLU A 370 9.26 -12.65 11.74
C GLU A 370 8.27 -12.04 12.73
N ALA A 371 8.20 -10.71 12.82
CA ALA A 371 7.23 -10.02 13.68
C ALA A 371 5.78 -10.40 13.33
N VAL A 372 5.46 -10.43 12.03
CA VAL A 372 4.12 -10.83 11.57
C VAL A 372 3.84 -12.28 11.94
N LEU A 373 4.72 -13.22 11.59
CA LEU A 373 4.47 -14.64 11.88
C LEU A 373 4.42 -14.95 13.38
N ARG A 374 5.20 -14.27 14.23
CA ARG A 374 5.10 -14.41 15.70
C ARG A 374 3.72 -14.04 16.20
N LYS A 375 3.20 -12.88 15.76
CA LYS A 375 1.86 -12.41 16.10
C LYS A 375 0.78 -13.36 15.57
N GLU A 376 0.97 -13.86 14.35
CA GLU A 376 -0.09 -14.58 13.65
C GLU A 376 -0.17 -16.08 14.02
N LEU A 377 0.97 -16.73 14.23
CA LEU A 377 1.08 -18.15 14.56
C LEU A 377 1.12 -18.41 16.07
N ASN A 378 1.71 -17.52 16.87
CA ASN A 378 1.92 -17.72 18.30
C ASN A 378 2.54 -19.11 18.61
N ILE A 379 3.66 -19.42 17.94
CA ILE A 379 4.39 -20.68 18.13
C ILE A 379 5.02 -20.67 19.53
N THR A 380 4.90 -21.79 20.23
CA THR A 380 5.51 -22.04 21.53
C THR A 380 6.33 -23.33 21.51
N LEU A 381 7.14 -23.54 22.54
CA LEU A 381 7.90 -24.77 22.76
C LEU A 381 7.08 -26.06 22.72
N ILE A 382 5.77 -25.99 22.99
CA ILE A 382 4.91 -27.17 23.12
C ILE A 382 3.59 -27.05 22.36
N GLY A 383 3.51 -26.19 21.34
CA GLY A 383 2.28 -26.01 20.59
C GLY A 383 2.20 -24.70 19.81
N ILE A 384 1.00 -24.38 19.32
CA ILE A 384 0.73 -23.23 18.46
C ILE A 384 -0.67 -22.67 18.77
N ASP A 385 -0.86 -21.35 18.65
CA ASP A 385 -2.17 -20.67 18.68
C ASP A 385 -3.18 -21.25 19.71
N SER A 386 -2.70 -21.41 20.94
CA SER A 386 -3.41 -21.91 22.14
C SER A 386 -3.69 -23.42 22.22
N VAL A 387 -3.26 -24.23 21.25
CA VAL A 387 -3.28 -25.69 21.33
C VAL A 387 -1.90 -26.21 21.71
N SER A 388 -1.84 -26.94 22.82
CA SER A 388 -0.62 -27.56 23.32
C SER A 388 -0.59 -29.06 23.03
N PHE A 389 0.59 -29.65 22.86
CA PHE A 389 0.80 -31.09 22.87
C PHE A 389 0.32 -31.78 24.15
N LYS A 390 -0.05 -31.03 25.20
CA LYS A 390 -0.71 -31.56 26.41
C LYS A 390 -2.21 -31.71 26.30
N ASP A 391 -2.84 -31.02 25.35
CA ASP A 391 -4.29 -31.05 25.24
C ASP A 391 -4.75 -32.44 24.82
N SER A 392 -5.85 -32.90 25.43
CA SER A 392 -6.42 -34.18 25.04
C SER A 392 -7.03 -34.07 23.64
N PRO A 393 -6.96 -35.13 22.82
CA PRO A 393 -7.61 -35.17 21.51
C PRO A 393 -9.08 -34.75 21.60
N GLU A 394 -9.81 -35.21 22.61
CA GLU A 394 -11.21 -34.83 22.83
C GLU A 394 -11.37 -33.32 23.08
N LYS A 395 -10.49 -32.69 23.88
CA LYS A 395 -10.53 -31.24 24.13
C LYS A 395 -10.30 -30.46 22.84
N ILE A 396 -9.33 -30.90 22.03
CA ILE A 396 -8.99 -30.26 20.76
C ILE A 396 -10.15 -30.42 19.76
N PHE A 397 -10.66 -31.64 19.56
CA PHE A 397 -11.76 -31.94 18.64
C PHE A 397 -13.09 -31.26 19.02
N LYS A 398 -13.37 -31.14 20.33
CA LYS A 398 -14.61 -30.52 20.84
C LYS A 398 -14.49 -29.01 21.04
N ASN A 399 -13.34 -28.40 20.72
CA ASN A 399 -13.15 -26.97 20.87
C ASN A 399 -14.02 -26.20 19.85
N LYS A 400 -15.19 -25.73 20.30
CA LYS A 400 -16.20 -25.03 19.48
C LYS A 400 -15.93 -23.54 19.28
N ASN A 401 -14.69 -23.06 19.44
CA ASN A 401 -14.38 -21.63 19.40
C ASN A 401 -14.42 -21.00 17.98
N ASN A 402 -15.32 -21.44 17.10
CA ASN A 402 -15.50 -20.99 15.71
C ASN A 402 -14.24 -21.07 14.81
N LYS A 403 -13.13 -21.66 15.29
CA LYS A 403 -11.91 -21.82 14.50
C LYS A 403 -12.06 -22.93 13.45
N PHE A 404 -12.60 -24.09 13.83
CA PHE A 404 -12.67 -25.29 12.97
C PHE A 404 -13.92 -25.32 12.08
N SER A 405 -13.77 -25.81 10.84
CA SER A 405 -14.86 -25.94 9.88
C SER A 405 -15.69 -27.21 10.13
N LYS A 406 -16.97 -27.24 9.74
CA LYS A 406 -17.79 -28.48 9.84
C LYS A 406 -17.32 -29.58 8.88
N GLU A 407 -16.57 -29.23 7.83
CA GLU A 407 -16.07 -30.15 6.81
C GLU A 407 -14.86 -30.94 7.31
N ASP A 408 -14.08 -30.38 8.24
CA ASP A 408 -12.96 -31.05 8.92
C ASP A 408 -13.37 -32.39 9.55
N TYR A 409 -14.61 -32.43 10.04
CA TYR A 409 -15.21 -33.56 10.75
C TYR A 409 -15.82 -34.63 9.83
N LYS A 410 -15.76 -34.46 8.50
CA LYS A 410 -16.57 -35.28 7.57
C LYS A 410 -15.88 -36.48 6.93
N ASP A 411 -14.56 -36.65 7.05
CA ASP A 411 -13.90 -37.90 6.63
C ASP A 411 -12.50 -38.12 7.22
N SER A 412 -12.06 -37.22 8.10
CA SER A 412 -10.64 -37.10 8.43
C SER A 412 -10.37 -37.27 9.93
N ARG A 413 -9.17 -37.78 10.25
CA ARG A 413 -8.55 -37.72 11.59
C ARG A 413 -7.76 -36.41 11.76
N CYS A 414 -8.17 -35.38 11.03
CA CYS A 414 -7.52 -34.08 10.97
C CYS A 414 -8.56 -33.02 11.33
N ILE A 415 -8.14 -31.97 12.04
CA ILE A 415 -8.95 -30.76 12.13
C ILE A 415 -8.12 -29.59 11.65
N THR A 416 -8.74 -28.66 10.93
CA THR A 416 -8.05 -27.56 10.28
C THR A 416 -8.71 -26.24 10.65
N TYR A 417 -7.93 -25.17 10.70
CA TYR A 417 -8.54 -23.87 10.58
C TYR A 417 -7.63 -22.95 9.80
N GLU A 418 -8.27 -21.95 9.22
CA GLU A 418 -7.63 -21.00 8.34
C GLU A 418 -7.60 -19.63 9.01
N LYS A 419 -6.47 -18.96 8.83
CA LYS A 419 -6.27 -17.57 9.22
C LYS A 419 -5.81 -16.82 7.98
N SER A 420 -6.58 -15.81 7.61
CA SER A 420 -6.23 -14.92 6.52
C SER A 420 -5.75 -13.59 7.09
N THR A 421 -4.58 -13.15 6.67
CA THR A 421 -3.96 -11.87 7.05
C THR A 421 -3.74 -11.04 5.78
N GLU A 422 -3.21 -9.81 5.94
CA GLU A 422 -2.84 -8.95 4.80
C GLU A 422 -1.78 -9.62 3.91
N TYR A 423 -0.79 -10.29 4.50
CA TYR A 423 0.36 -10.83 3.76
C TYR A 423 0.37 -12.35 3.60
N PHE A 424 -0.48 -13.06 4.33
CA PHE A 424 -0.46 -14.51 4.39
C PHE A 424 -1.85 -15.11 4.49
N ASP A 425 -2.07 -16.20 3.77
CA ASP A 425 -3.04 -17.21 4.18
C ASP A 425 -2.32 -18.32 4.93
N VAL A 426 -2.84 -18.68 6.09
CA VAL A 426 -2.27 -19.70 6.96
C VAL A 426 -3.33 -20.76 7.24
N THR A 427 -3.03 -22.01 6.93
CA THR A 427 -3.83 -23.16 7.36
C THR A 427 -3.06 -23.92 8.43
N ILE A 428 -3.66 -24.11 9.61
CA ILE A 428 -3.10 -24.93 10.69
C ILE A 428 -3.92 -26.20 10.79
N ALA A 429 -3.27 -27.35 10.66
CA ALA A 429 -3.86 -28.67 10.64
C ALA A 429 -3.32 -29.53 11.79
N TYR A 430 -4.21 -30.13 12.57
CA TYR A 430 -3.89 -31.04 13.66
C TYR A 430 -4.26 -32.45 13.25
N TYR A 431 -3.26 -33.27 12.94
CA TYR A 431 -3.43 -34.63 12.47
C TYR A 431 -3.26 -35.65 13.60
N PHE A 432 -4.26 -36.51 13.79
CA PHE A 432 -4.30 -37.53 14.82
C PHE A 432 -4.14 -38.95 14.23
N PRO A 433 -3.30 -39.81 14.82
CA PRO A 433 -3.26 -41.24 14.51
C PRO A 433 -4.59 -41.95 14.81
N GLU A 434 -4.82 -43.11 14.19
CA GLU A 434 -6.09 -43.86 14.28
C GLU A 434 -6.32 -44.40 15.69
N GLU A 435 -5.22 -44.70 16.37
CA GLU A 435 -5.16 -45.18 17.75
C GLU A 435 -5.54 -44.09 18.77
N VAL A 436 -5.54 -42.82 18.34
CA VAL A 436 -5.82 -41.64 19.15
C VAL A 436 -7.24 -41.14 18.89
N VAL A 437 -7.62 -41.05 17.61
CA VAL A 437 -8.96 -40.61 17.17
C VAL A 437 -9.49 -41.58 16.12
N THR A 438 -10.63 -42.20 16.43
CA THR A 438 -11.32 -43.12 15.51
C THR A 438 -12.70 -42.57 15.14
N PRO A 439 -12.98 -42.30 13.85
CA PRO A 439 -14.33 -41.93 13.40
C PRO A 439 -15.33 -43.06 13.64
N ILE A 440 -16.48 -42.72 14.19
CA ILE A 440 -17.62 -43.64 14.33
C ILE A 440 -18.50 -43.45 13.10
N LYS A 441 -18.48 -44.43 12.19
CA LYS A 441 -19.23 -44.42 10.94
C LYS A 441 -20.52 -45.20 11.06
N GLU A 442 -21.59 -44.65 10.52
CA GLU A 442 -22.86 -45.36 10.34
C GLU A 442 -23.25 -45.40 8.88
N ARG A 443 -23.75 -46.56 8.45
CA ARG A 443 -24.21 -46.77 7.08
C ARG A 443 -25.58 -46.12 6.89
N VAL A 444 -25.65 -45.08 6.09
CA VAL A 444 -26.89 -44.38 5.73
C VAL A 444 -27.34 -44.89 4.36
N ASN A 445 -28.56 -45.42 4.30
CA ASN A 445 -29.13 -45.98 3.09
C ASN A 445 -30.05 -44.94 2.43
N TYR A 446 -29.75 -44.56 1.19
CA TYR A 446 -30.54 -43.60 0.43
C TYR A 446 -31.56 -44.27 -0.51
N GLY A 447 -31.69 -45.61 -0.44
CA GLY A 447 -32.55 -46.41 -1.31
C GLY A 447 -31.84 -46.95 -2.55
N TRP A 448 -32.50 -47.84 -3.29
CA TRP A 448 -32.01 -48.44 -4.55
C TRP A 448 -30.65 -49.17 -4.47
N GLY A 449 -30.24 -49.59 -3.26
CA GLY A 449 -28.95 -50.23 -3.03
C GLY A 449 -27.79 -49.25 -2.83
N PHE A 450 -28.04 -47.94 -2.84
CA PHE A 450 -27.05 -46.91 -2.52
C PHE A 450 -26.98 -46.69 -1.02
N TYR A 451 -25.77 -46.79 -0.49
CA TYR A 451 -25.45 -46.47 0.89
C TYR A 451 -24.18 -45.64 0.92
N ASP A 452 -24.08 -44.77 1.91
CA ASP A 452 -22.86 -44.05 2.24
C ASP A 452 -22.52 -44.27 3.72
N GLU A 453 -21.27 -44.09 4.09
CA GLU A 453 -20.82 -44.14 5.48
C GLU A 453 -20.72 -42.72 6.03
N GLU A 454 -21.71 -42.30 6.81
CA GLU A 454 -21.65 -41.00 7.47
C GLU A 454 -20.95 -41.09 8.82
N ILE A 455 -20.04 -40.17 9.12
CA ILE A 455 -19.47 -40.02 10.46
C ILE A 455 -20.52 -39.43 11.40
N LYS A 456 -20.86 -40.17 12.46
CA LYS A 456 -21.83 -39.74 13.50
C LYS A 456 -21.16 -39.25 14.78
N GLY A 457 -19.87 -39.53 14.94
CA GLY A 457 -19.11 -39.11 16.10
C GLY A 457 -17.68 -39.63 16.06
N TYR A 458 -16.97 -39.48 17.17
CA TYR A 458 -15.58 -39.86 17.30
C TYR A 458 -15.35 -40.54 18.64
N SER A 459 -14.51 -41.58 18.62
CA SER A 459 -13.93 -42.18 19.81
C SER A 459 -12.55 -41.57 20.07
N PHE A 460 -12.27 -41.23 21.33
CA PHE A 460 -11.04 -40.55 21.73
C PHE A 460 -10.25 -41.39 22.75
N ASN A 461 -8.98 -41.63 22.46
CA ASN A 461 -8.03 -42.19 23.41
C ASN A 461 -7.24 -41.07 24.10
N ASN A 462 -7.84 -40.47 25.12
CA ASN A 462 -7.26 -39.32 25.84
C ASN A 462 -6.02 -39.65 26.69
N LYS A 463 -5.59 -40.91 26.77
CA LYS A 463 -4.36 -41.30 27.45
C LYS A 463 -3.11 -41.03 26.59
N GLN A 464 -3.29 -40.61 25.33
CA GLN A 464 -2.24 -40.42 24.34
C GLN A 464 -2.41 -39.04 23.68
N SER A 465 -1.51 -38.10 24.00
CA SER A 465 -1.41 -36.84 23.27
C SER A 465 -0.35 -36.98 22.18
N MET A 466 -0.72 -37.63 21.08
CA MET A 466 0.11 -37.78 19.90
C MET A 466 -0.63 -37.19 18.71
N PHE A 467 -0.24 -35.98 18.29
CA PHE A 467 -0.69 -35.39 17.02
C PHE A 467 0.43 -34.58 16.36
N ILE A 468 0.34 -34.46 15.05
CA ILE A 468 1.22 -33.63 14.23
C ILE A 468 0.52 -32.30 13.96
N ILE A 469 1.27 -31.21 14.05
CA ILE A 469 0.79 -29.90 13.62
C ILE A 469 1.43 -29.63 12.26
N TRP A 470 0.62 -29.53 11.21
CA TRP A 470 1.05 -29.01 9.92
C TRP A 470 0.60 -27.56 9.78
N ILE A 471 1.53 -26.69 9.41
CA ILE A 471 1.26 -25.29 9.10
C ILE A 471 1.54 -25.10 7.62
N TYR A 472 0.57 -24.59 6.88
CA TYR A 472 0.70 -24.20 5.49
C TYR A 472 0.61 -22.68 5.43
N ILE A 473 1.63 -22.04 4.87
CA ILE A 473 1.72 -20.58 4.75
C ILE A 473 1.85 -20.24 3.28
N THR A 474 0.88 -19.50 2.76
CA THR A 474 0.87 -18.98 1.40
C THR A 474 1.05 -17.46 1.46
N GLY A 475 2.13 -16.95 0.87
CA GLY A 475 2.34 -15.51 0.77
C GLY A 475 1.37 -14.85 -0.20
N LYS A 476 0.88 -13.66 0.16
CA LYS A 476 0.08 -12.76 -0.70
C LYS A 476 0.91 -11.59 -1.16
N ASP A 477 0.57 -11.02 -2.30
CA ASP A 477 1.19 -9.80 -2.85
C ASP A 477 2.72 -9.83 -2.72
N LYS A 478 3.31 -8.90 -1.95
CA LYS A 478 4.76 -8.80 -1.74
C LYS A 478 5.38 -10.01 -1.06
N ALA A 479 4.62 -10.77 -0.28
CA ALA A 479 5.10 -11.99 0.37
C ALA A 479 5.06 -13.22 -0.57
N SER A 480 4.32 -13.16 -1.68
CA SER A 480 4.07 -14.33 -2.55
C SER A 480 5.35 -14.94 -3.12
N GLU A 481 6.38 -14.14 -3.40
CA GLU A 481 7.65 -14.61 -3.99
C GLU A 481 8.81 -14.69 -2.98
N LYS A 482 8.57 -14.36 -1.70
CA LYS A 482 9.63 -14.13 -0.70
C LYS A 482 9.84 -15.35 0.21
N TYR A 483 9.78 -16.54 -0.37
CA TYR A 483 9.81 -17.81 0.36
C TYR A 483 11.03 -17.99 1.25
N ALA A 484 12.21 -17.57 0.78
CA ALA A 484 13.45 -17.68 1.54
C ALA A 484 13.40 -16.81 2.82
N ASN A 485 12.90 -15.57 2.71
CA ASN A 485 12.74 -14.66 3.84
C ASN A 485 11.74 -15.21 4.86
N ILE A 486 10.63 -15.77 4.39
CA ILE A 486 9.60 -16.36 5.25
C ILE A 486 10.12 -17.63 5.95
N ILE A 487 10.83 -18.51 5.23
CA ILE A 487 11.46 -19.71 5.83
C ILE A 487 12.48 -19.30 6.91
N ASN A 488 13.33 -18.31 6.62
CA ASN A 488 14.30 -17.80 7.59
C ASN A 488 13.62 -17.20 8.82
N ALA A 489 12.51 -16.48 8.65
CA ALA A 489 11.73 -15.95 9.76
C ALA A 489 11.14 -17.07 10.63
N ILE A 490 10.60 -18.13 10.04
CA ILE A 490 10.10 -19.29 10.80
C ILE A 490 11.26 -20.01 11.51
N GLU A 491 12.40 -20.19 10.84
CA GLU A 491 13.60 -20.78 11.44
C GLU A 491 14.01 -19.99 12.69
N ASN A 492 14.12 -18.67 12.59
CA ASN A 492 14.46 -17.80 13.71
C ASN A 492 13.47 -17.94 14.87
N ILE A 493 12.16 -18.02 14.59
CA ILE A 493 11.14 -18.22 15.63
C ILE A 493 11.40 -19.49 16.43
N PHE A 494 11.72 -20.61 15.77
CA PHE A 494 12.07 -21.85 16.45
C PHE A 494 13.43 -21.79 17.15
N VAL A 495 14.44 -21.17 16.54
CA VAL A 495 15.76 -21.02 17.14
C VAL A 495 15.69 -20.22 18.44
N ASP A 496 14.89 -19.15 18.47
CA ASP A 496 14.65 -18.36 19.69
C ASP A 496 13.94 -19.16 20.78
N LEU A 497 13.14 -20.16 20.40
CA LEU A 497 12.55 -21.11 21.34
C LEU A 497 13.55 -22.19 21.80
N GLY A 498 14.82 -22.12 21.41
CA GLY A 498 15.87 -23.05 21.82
C GLY A 498 16.10 -24.24 20.88
N PHE A 499 15.47 -24.27 19.70
CA PHE A 499 15.73 -25.31 18.71
C PHE A 499 17.08 -25.11 18.02
N LYS A 500 17.74 -26.21 17.67
CA LYS A 500 19.00 -26.25 16.94
C LYS A 500 18.75 -26.75 15.52
N ALA A 501 19.26 -26.03 14.53
CA ALA A 501 19.16 -26.42 13.13
C ALA A 501 20.17 -27.53 12.77
N GLU A 502 19.69 -28.59 12.12
CA GLU A 502 20.49 -29.70 11.62
C GLU A 502 20.48 -29.72 10.08
N LYS A 503 21.66 -29.49 9.46
CA LYS A 503 21.95 -29.36 8.01
C LYS A 503 21.41 -28.09 7.33
N LYS A 504 22.30 -27.40 6.62
CA LYS A 504 21.96 -26.39 5.60
C LYS A 504 22.60 -26.76 4.26
N ARG A 505 21.77 -27.22 3.32
CA ARG A 505 22.00 -27.03 1.88
C ARG A 505 20.87 -26.13 1.39
N GLU A 506 21.22 -25.16 0.57
CA GLU A 506 20.25 -24.23 -0.02
C GLU A 506 19.18 -25.02 -0.80
N GLY A 507 17.91 -24.76 -0.51
CA GLY A 507 16.76 -25.48 -1.10
C GLY A 507 16.33 -26.77 -0.39
N SER A 508 17.09 -27.30 0.58
CA SER A 508 16.68 -28.48 1.37
C SER A 508 15.77 -28.10 2.56
N PRO A 509 14.92 -29.02 3.04
CA PRO A 509 14.15 -28.81 4.28
C PRO A 509 15.06 -28.47 5.47
N VAL A 510 14.63 -27.51 6.28
CA VAL A 510 15.28 -27.14 7.54
C VAL A 510 14.75 -28.03 8.65
N LEU A 511 15.60 -28.87 9.22
CA LEU A 511 15.27 -29.69 10.39
C LEU A 511 15.74 -28.99 11.66
N LEU A 512 14.82 -28.75 12.58
CA LEU A 512 15.05 -28.09 13.86
C LEU A 512 14.68 -29.05 14.99
N LYS A 513 15.52 -29.15 16.03
CA LYS A 513 15.26 -30.01 17.19
C LYS A 513 15.64 -29.34 18.50
N ILE A 514 14.92 -29.68 19.55
CA ILE A 514 15.32 -29.36 20.92
C ILE A 514 15.34 -30.65 21.75
N ASP A 515 16.51 -30.96 22.32
CA ASP A 515 16.86 -32.07 23.25
C ASP A 515 15.78 -33.15 23.48
N ASN A 516 15.53 -33.99 22.46
CA ASN A 516 14.51 -35.07 22.47
C ASN A 516 13.09 -34.64 22.88
N ALA A 517 12.79 -33.33 22.92
CA ALA A 517 11.56 -32.73 23.40
C ALA A 517 10.61 -32.15 22.33
N ALA A 518 11.11 -31.63 21.20
CA ALA A 518 10.32 -31.30 20.00
C ALA A 518 11.16 -31.29 18.70
N ARG A 519 10.52 -31.47 17.54
CA ARG A 519 11.12 -31.29 16.20
C ARG A 519 10.21 -30.47 15.29
N ALA A 520 10.81 -29.62 14.45
CA ALA A 520 10.15 -28.91 13.37
C ALA A 520 10.87 -29.15 12.05
N ILE A 521 10.12 -29.37 10.97
CA ILE A 521 10.65 -29.51 9.61
C ILE A 521 10.01 -28.41 8.75
N ILE A 522 10.81 -27.52 8.18
CA ILE A 522 10.35 -26.39 7.37
C ILE A 522 10.80 -26.60 5.94
N TYR A 523 9.88 -26.55 4.98
CA TYR A 523 10.23 -26.65 3.56
C TYR A 523 9.25 -25.91 2.66
N LYS A 524 9.69 -25.60 1.45
CA LYS A 524 8.83 -25.09 0.38
C LYS A 524 8.14 -26.26 -0.32
N ASP A 525 6.83 -26.18 -0.50
CA ASP A 525 6.00 -27.11 -1.27
C ASP A 525 5.15 -26.32 -2.27
N ASN A 526 5.54 -26.35 -3.54
CA ASN A 526 4.97 -25.53 -4.61
C ASN A 526 4.95 -24.04 -4.23
N ASN A 527 3.76 -23.43 -4.10
CA ASN A 527 3.58 -22.03 -3.74
C ASN A 527 3.39 -21.82 -2.22
N ASN A 528 3.53 -22.88 -1.42
CA ASN A 528 3.32 -22.85 0.02
C ASN A 528 4.63 -23.12 0.76
N ILE A 529 4.70 -22.64 1.99
CA ILE A 529 5.69 -23.05 2.97
C ILE A 529 4.99 -23.98 3.95
N LYS A 530 5.54 -25.17 4.12
CA LYS A 530 5.02 -26.17 5.05
C LYS A 530 5.94 -26.29 6.25
N VAL A 531 5.34 -26.27 7.43
CA VAL A 531 5.99 -26.57 8.70
C VAL A 531 5.35 -27.81 9.28
N GLU A 532 6.11 -28.87 9.47
CA GLU A 532 5.70 -30.02 10.29
C GLU A 532 6.27 -29.86 11.69
N TYR A 533 5.41 -29.64 12.68
CA TYR A 533 5.79 -29.48 14.08
C TYR A 533 5.26 -30.63 14.94
N THR A 534 6.17 -31.32 15.63
CA THR A 534 5.88 -32.59 16.32
C THR A 534 6.68 -32.75 17.61
N CYS A 535 6.13 -33.51 18.54
CA CYS A 535 6.87 -34.01 19.70
C CYS A 535 7.74 -35.24 19.28
N PRO A 536 8.99 -35.43 19.72
CA PRO A 536 10.02 -36.27 19.08
C PRO A 536 9.80 -37.77 19.17
N THR A 537 8.74 -38.17 19.84
CA THR A 537 8.42 -39.55 20.19
C THR A 537 7.19 -40.04 19.44
N MET A 538 6.53 -39.14 18.69
CA MET A 538 5.76 -39.50 17.51
C MET A 538 6.70 -39.93 16.40
N THR A 539 7.26 -41.13 16.56
CA THR A 539 7.69 -41.89 15.40
C THR A 539 6.43 -42.44 14.76
N ILE A 540 5.98 -41.74 13.72
CA ILE A 540 4.90 -42.19 12.86
C ILE A 540 5.32 -43.55 12.30
N SER A 541 4.60 -44.61 12.70
CA SER A 541 4.74 -45.95 12.12
C SER A 541 4.01 -46.09 10.80
N ASP A 542 3.29 -45.04 10.37
CA ASP A 542 2.74 -45.00 9.02
C ASP A 542 3.89 -44.77 8.06
N LYS A 543 3.98 -45.64 7.05
CA LYS A 543 4.93 -45.54 5.95
C LYS A 543 4.69 -44.21 5.20
N TYR A 544 5.25 -43.12 5.70
CA TYR A 544 5.32 -41.87 4.95
C TYR A 544 6.49 -41.95 3.99
N TRP A 545 6.17 -41.97 2.71
CA TRP A 545 7.12 -41.76 1.64
C TRP A 545 7.09 -40.26 1.31
N GLU A 546 7.99 -39.46 1.88
CA GLU A 546 8.26 -38.14 1.30
C GLU A 546 9.36 -38.25 0.25
N LYS A 547 9.03 -37.77 -0.94
CA LYS A 547 9.97 -37.62 -2.06
C LYS A 547 10.54 -36.21 -1.95
N ILE A 548 11.74 -36.09 -1.39
CA ILE A 548 12.44 -34.82 -1.25
C ILE A 548 13.60 -34.86 -2.24
N ASP A 549 13.62 -33.95 -3.22
CA ASP A 549 14.59 -33.94 -4.34
C ASP A 549 14.75 -35.29 -5.06
N GLY A 550 13.65 -36.01 -5.26
CA GLY A 550 13.65 -37.31 -5.93
C GLY A 550 14.28 -38.45 -5.12
N GLN A 551 14.77 -38.21 -3.90
CA GLN A 551 15.27 -39.23 -2.98
C GLN A 551 14.19 -39.66 -1.98
N ARG A 552 14.19 -40.96 -1.65
CA ARG A 552 13.31 -41.59 -0.66
C ARG A 552 14.06 -41.71 0.67
N TYR A 553 13.45 -41.23 1.75
CA TYR A 553 13.96 -41.43 3.11
C TYR A 553 13.02 -42.41 3.84
N GLU A 554 13.55 -43.55 4.30
CA GLU A 554 12.83 -44.54 5.13
C GLU A 554 13.30 -44.38 6.58
N THR A 555 12.39 -44.00 7.49
CA THR A 555 12.63 -44.11 8.94
C THR A 555 11.77 -45.22 9.51
N LYS A 556 12.41 -46.31 9.94
CA LYS A 556 11.78 -47.41 10.70
C LYS A 556 12.12 -47.27 12.17
N TYR A 557 11.11 -47.21 13.02
CA TYR A 557 11.24 -47.46 14.45
C TYR A 557 10.07 -48.35 14.91
N ASN A 558 10.39 -49.51 15.48
CA ASN A 558 9.43 -50.47 16.01
C ASN A 558 9.23 -50.21 17.52
N LEU A 559 8.46 -49.18 17.88
CA LEU A 559 8.03 -48.94 19.26
C LEU A 559 6.57 -49.35 19.43
N SER A 560 6.24 -49.99 20.53
CA SER A 560 4.84 -50.25 20.91
C SER A 560 4.11 -48.93 21.20
N VAL A 561 2.78 -48.97 21.13
CA VAL A 561 1.92 -47.79 21.38
C VAL A 561 2.15 -47.21 22.79
N GLU A 562 2.32 -48.08 23.79
CA GLU A 562 2.56 -47.66 25.18
C GLU A 562 3.94 -47.04 25.38
N GLU A 563 4.96 -47.53 24.66
CA GLU A 563 6.31 -46.95 24.67
C GLU A 563 6.34 -45.57 24.02
N ARG A 564 5.64 -45.40 22.89
CA ARG A 564 5.48 -44.09 22.23
C ARG A 564 4.78 -43.08 23.14
N ALA A 565 3.70 -43.50 23.81
CA ALA A 565 2.97 -42.65 24.74
C ALA A 565 3.80 -42.24 25.98
N ARG A 566 4.59 -43.16 26.56
CA ARG A 566 5.51 -42.83 27.66
C ARG A 566 6.60 -41.86 27.22
N GLN A 567 7.23 -42.12 26.08
CA GLN A 567 8.25 -41.23 25.56
C GLN A 567 7.67 -39.84 25.26
N ALA A 568 6.44 -39.73 24.73
CA ALA A 568 5.75 -38.45 24.53
C ALA A 568 5.52 -37.70 25.85
N ALA A 569 5.10 -38.39 26.90
CA ALA A 569 4.95 -37.77 28.22
C ALA A 569 6.29 -37.27 28.79
N ASP A 570 7.38 -38.03 28.60
CA ASP A 570 8.72 -37.61 29.01
C ASP A 570 9.23 -36.40 28.22
N SER A 571 9.04 -36.38 26.89
CA SER A 571 9.40 -35.25 26.04
C SER A 571 8.63 -33.98 26.40
N ILE A 572 7.32 -34.09 26.68
CA ILE A 572 6.51 -32.96 27.16
C ILE A 572 7.05 -32.41 28.48
N ARG A 573 7.42 -33.28 29.42
CA ARG A 573 8.01 -32.87 30.70
C ARG A 573 9.35 -32.16 30.53
N ILE A 574 10.20 -32.62 29.61
CA ILE A 574 11.47 -31.95 29.27
C ILE A 574 11.18 -30.57 28.67
N ALA A 575 10.25 -30.49 27.70
CA ALA A 575 9.86 -29.23 27.07
C ALA A 575 9.31 -28.21 28.08
N ASP A 576 8.56 -28.67 29.09
CA ASP A 576 8.08 -27.81 30.17
C ASP A 576 9.19 -27.26 31.05
N SER A 577 10.18 -28.09 31.39
CA SER A 577 11.34 -27.66 32.15
C SER A 577 12.09 -26.57 31.38
N LEU A 578 12.32 -26.80 30.09
CA LEU A 578 12.97 -25.84 29.20
C LEU A 578 12.14 -24.55 29.04
N ALA A 579 10.81 -24.65 28.93
CA ALA A 579 9.94 -23.50 28.84
C ALA A 579 9.94 -22.66 30.13
N ALA A 580 9.95 -23.32 31.30
CA ALA A 580 10.05 -22.65 32.59
C ALA A 580 11.42 -21.98 32.77
N GLU A 581 12.50 -22.65 32.39
CA GLU A 581 13.86 -22.08 32.39
C GLU A 581 13.95 -20.87 31.45
N PHE A 582 13.39 -20.97 30.25
CA PHE A 582 13.38 -19.87 29.28
C PHE A 582 12.55 -18.69 29.76
N ALA A 583 11.39 -18.93 30.38
CA ALA A 583 10.58 -17.88 30.99
C ALA A 583 11.32 -17.19 32.14
N ALA A 584 12.07 -17.93 32.96
CA ALA A 584 12.85 -17.40 34.07
C ALA A 584 14.09 -16.60 33.62
N GLN A 585 14.62 -16.84 32.43
CA GLN A 585 15.77 -16.09 31.88
C GLN A 585 15.35 -14.77 31.21
N ASN A 586 14.08 -14.64 30.83
CA ASN A 586 13.55 -13.47 30.12
C ASN A 586 12.71 -12.53 31.03
N TRP A 587 12.76 -12.73 32.35
CA TRP A 587 12.21 -11.88 33.41
C TRP A 587 13.36 -11.40 34.30
#